data_AF-A0A1J0WIW2-F1
#
_entry.id   AF-A0A1J0WIW2-F1
#
_cell.length_a   1.000
_cell.length_b   1.000
_cell.length_c   1.000
_cell.angle_alpha   90.00
_cell.angle_beta   90.00
_cell.angle_gamma   90.00
#
_symmetry.space_group_name_H-M   'P 1'
#
loop_
_entity.id
_entity.type
_entity.pdbx_description
1 polymer ?
#
loop_
_entity_poly.entity_id
_entity_poly.type
_entity_poly.pdbx_seq_one_letter_code
_entity_poly.pdbx_strand_id
1 'polypeptide(L)'
;MIYRAILFLALIAAPAMADQIELSNSIQPAETDRYGCAIRPRPDRLTFRSFRDAWRSVAADDLYSLRRHQMALEAGSCDCETLWPDWSIIEGEFEELGFAAPTGTDSLHIAWSAEEYFPVISDLRDRLRIQCQEAE
;
A
#
# COMPACT_ATOMS: atom_id res chain seq x y z
N MET A 1 58.48 60.11 -19.19
CA MET A 1 57.08 60.57 -19.32
C MET A 1 56.18 59.35 -19.52
N ILE A 2 55.32 59.10 -18.53
CA ILE A 2 54.06 58.34 -18.54
C ILE A 2 54.14 56.87 -18.99
N TYR A 3 54.37 55.97 -18.03
CA TYR A 3 53.93 54.57 -18.12
C TYR A 3 52.46 54.51 -17.64
N ARG A 4 51.54 54.13 -18.53
CA ARG A 4 50.14 53.83 -18.17
C ARG A 4 50.08 52.41 -17.60
N ALA A 5 49.81 52.28 -16.31
CA ALA A 5 49.46 51.01 -15.69
C ALA A 5 48.03 50.63 -16.13
N ILE A 6 47.89 49.55 -16.88
CA ILE A 6 46.58 48.95 -17.20
C ILE A 6 46.30 47.89 -16.13
N LEU A 7 45.29 48.17 -15.32
CA LEU A 7 44.76 47.26 -14.31
C LEU A 7 43.96 46.16 -15.05
N PHE A 8 44.46 44.92 -15.08
CA PHE A 8 43.69 43.78 -15.54
C PHE A 8 42.87 43.23 -14.37
N LEU A 9 41.55 43.47 -14.40
CA LEU A 9 40.59 42.89 -13.47
C LEU A 9 40.35 41.43 -13.87
N ALA A 10 40.73 40.49 -13.01
CA ALA A 10 40.49 39.06 -13.21
C ALA A 10 39.01 38.74 -12.98
N LEU A 11 38.32 38.20 -13.99
CA LEU A 11 37.04 37.51 -13.83
C LEU A 11 37.33 36.01 -13.69
N ILE A 12 37.35 35.52 -12.45
CA ILE A 12 37.38 34.08 -12.18
C ILE A 12 35.92 33.62 -12.19
N ALA A 13 35.42 33.16 -13.34
CA ALA A 13 34.14 32.48 -13.40
C ALA A 13 34.34 31.07 -12.80
N ALA A 14 33.83 30.86 -11.58
CA ALA A 14 33.73 29.52 -11.02
C ALA A 14 32.80 28.68 -11.92
N PRO A 15 33.14 27.42 -12.24
CA PRO A 15 32.24 26.57 -12.98
C PRO A 15 31.01 26.31 -12.11
N ALA A 16 29.83 26.59 -12.67
CA ALA A 16 28.58 26.14 -12.09
C ALA A 16 28.63 24.61 -12.01
N MET A 17 28.70 24.07 -10.80
CA MET A 17 28.41 22.66 -10.56
C MET A 17 26.93 22.47 -10.90
N ALA A 18 26.66 21.95 -12.09
CA ALA A 18 25.34 21.43 -12.41
C ALA A 18 25.07 20.31 -11.41
N ASP A 19 24.10 20.54 -10.53
CA ASP A 19 23.60 19.54 -9.59
C ASP A 19 23.17 18.34 -10.42
N GLN A 20 23.95 17.25 -10.36
CA GLN A 20 23.56 15.99 -10.95
C GLN A 20 22.39 15.51 -10.10
N ILE A 21 21.16 15.76 -10.58
CA ILE A 21 19.97 15.10 -10.06
C ILE A 21 20.15 13.62 -10.39
N GLU A 22 20.80 12.89 -9.50
CA GLU A 22 20.78 11.45 -9.48
C GLU A 22 19.32 11.08 -9.20
N LEU A 23 18.58 10.74 -10.25
CA LEU A 23 17.28 10.10 -10.11
C LEU A 23 17.54 8.71 -9.55
N SER A 24 17.73 8.63 -8.24
CA SER A 24 17.85 7.38 -7.52
C SER A 24 16.48 6.71 -7.60
N ASN A 25 16.31 5.79 -8.55
CA ASN A 25 15.20 4.85 -8.58
C ASN A 25 15.39 3.88 -7.40
N SER A 26 15.19 4.38 -6.18
CA SER A 26 15.08 3.56 -4.99
C SER A 26 13.80 2.75 -5.15
N ILE A 27 13.93 1.55 -5.70
CA ILE A 27 12.90 0.52 -5.60
C ILE A 27 12.80 0.25 -4.11
N GLN A 28 11.76 0.79 -3.46
CA GLN A 28 11.52 0.46 -2.06
C GLN A 28 11.36 -1.07 -2.00
N PRO A 29 12.12 -1.76 -1.12
CA PRO A 29 11.96 -3.19 -0.95
C PRO A 29 10.50 -3.47 -0.60
N ALA A 30 9.95 -4.55 -1.17
CA ALA A 30 8.60 -4.97 -0.86
C ALA A 30 8.48 -5.10 0.67
N GLU A 31 7.46 -4.44 1.23
CA GLU A 31 7.16 -4.56 2.65
C GLU A 31 6.91 -6.04 2.96
N THR A 32 7.45 -6.53 4.08
CA THR A 32 7.27 -7.91 4.52
C THR A 32 6.44 -7.92 5.78
N ASP A 33 5.58 -8.92 5.90
CA ASP A 33 4.78 -9.10 7.11
C ASP A 33 5.56 -9.81 8.21
N ARG A 34 4.88 -10.05 9.35
CA ARG A 34 5.45 -10.75 10.51
C ARG A 34 5.85 -12.21 10.26
N TYR A 35 5.40 -12.80 9.16
CA TYR A 35 5.69 -14.18 8.76
C TYR A 35 6.78 -14.23 7.68
N GLY A 36 7.35 -13.07 7.30
CA GLY A 36 8.37 -12.97 6.25
C GLY A 36 7.81 -12.98 4.83
N CYS A 37 6.49 -12.88 4.68
CA CYS A 37 5.84 -12.88 3.37
C CYS A 37 5.80 -11.46 2.79
N ALA A 38 6.06 -11.35 1.49
CA ALA A 38 5.94 -10.08 0.78
C ALA A 38 4.48 -9.63 0.73
N ILE A 39 4.23 -8.41 1.18
CA ILE A 39 2.92 -7.77 1.14
C ILE A 39 2.60 -7.41 -0.31
N ARG A 40 1.49 -7.94 -0.82
CA ARG A 40 1.05 -7.62 -2.19
C ARG A 40 0.47 -6.21 -2.25
N PRO A 41 1.00 -5.33 -3.11
CA PRO A 41 0.48 -3.98 -3.22
C PRO A 41 -0.96 -4.02 -3.76
N ARG A 42 -1.82 -3.15 -3.21
CA ARG A 42 -3.17 -2.98 -3.71
C ARG A 42 -3.15 -2.52 -5.17
N PRO A 43 -3.93 -3.13 -6.08
CA PRO A 43 -3.95 -2.72 -7.48
C PRO A 43 -4.57 -1.33 -7.63
N ASP A 44 -4.20 -0.63 -8.71
CA ASP A 44 -4.69 0.72 -9.00
C ASP A 44 -6.22 0.80 -9.07
N ARG A 45 -6.89 -0.25 -9.59
CA ARG A 45 -8.36 -0.33 -9.69
C ARG A 45 -9.08 -0.36 -8.34
N LEU A 46 -8.39 -0.74 -7.26
CA LEU A 46 -8.89 -0.70 -5.88
C LEU A 46 -8.28 0.48 -5.09
N THR A 47 -7.54 1.36 -5.77
CA THR A 47 -6.86 2.50 -5.14
C THR A 47 -7.51 3.81 -5.58
N PHE A 48 -8.31 4.37 -4.67
CA PHE A 48 -9.08 5.59 -4.91
C PHE A 48 -8.38 6.79 -4.25
N ARG A 49 -8.00 7.77 -5.08
CA ARG A 49 -7.16 8.91 -4.67
C ARG A 49 -7.95 10.19 -4.38
N SER A 50 -9.20 10.27 -4.82
CA SER A 50 -10.03 11.45 -4.57
C SER A 50 -10.50 11.46 -3.12
N PHE A 51 -10.65 12.65 -2.53
CA PHE A 51 -11.17 12.78 -1.16
C PHE A 51 -12.55 12.11 -1.01
N ARG A 52 -13.44 12.29 -2.00
CA ARG A 52 -14.78 11.71 -2.00
C ARG A 52 -14.77 10.18 -2.02
N ASP A 53 -13.77 9.59 -2.66
CA ASP A 53 -13.74 8.16 -2.93
C ASP A 53 -12.73 7.41 -2.05
N ALA A 54 -11.99 8.11 -1.18
CA ALA A 54 -10.95 7.52 -0.32
C ALA A 54 -11.49 6.41 0.59
N TRP A 55 -12.77 6.49 0.99
CA TRP A 55 -13.43 5.43 1.77
C TRP A 55 -13.42 4.08 1.05
N ARG A 56 -13.45 4.06 -0.30
CA ARG A 56 -13.40 2.82 -1.08
C ARG A 56 -12.06 2.10 -0.97
N SER A 57 -10.97 2.85 -0.83
CA SER A 57 -9.65 2.27 -0.56
C SER A 57 -9.64 1.54 0.79
N VAL A 58 -10.22 2.15 1.82
CA VAL A 58 -10.36 1.54 3.15
C VAL A 58 -11.27 0.31 3.09
N ALA A 59 -12.40 0.40 2.39
CA ALA A 59 -13.31 -0.73 2.19
C ALA A 59 -12.62 -1.91 1.49
N ALA A 60 -11.77 -1.64 0.50
CA ALA A 60 -10.99 -2.68 -0.18
C ALA A 60 -9.96 -3.32 0.77
N ASP A 61 -9.27 -2.53 1.58
CA ASP A 61 -8.30 -3.03 2.55
C ASP A 61 -8.97 -3.91 3.62
N ASP A 62 -10.12 -3.47 4.15
CA ASP A 62 -10.88 -4.23 5.15
C ASP A 62 -11.44 -5.52 4.56
N LEU A 63 -12.03 -5.47 3.37
CA LEU A 63 -12.55 -6.67 2.70
C LEU A 63 -11.43 -7.66 2.36
N TYR A 64 -10.32 -7.18 1.82
CA TYR A 64 -9.14 -8.01 1.54
C TYR A 64 -8.58 -8.62 2.82
N SER A 65 -8.46 -7.81 3.88
CA SER A 65 -8.07 -8.27 5.22
C SER A 65 -9.01 -9.35 5.75
N LEU A 66 -10.33 -9.20 5.62
CA LEU A 66 -11.28 -10.23 6.04
C LEU A 66 -11.05 -11.55 5.30
N ARG A 67 -11.07 -11.48 3.96
CA ARG A 67 -11.04 -12.67 3.09
C ARG A 67 -9.72 -13.42 3.15
N ARG A 68 -8.58 -12.72 3.13
CA ARG A 68 -7.27 -13.39 3.25
C ARG A 68 -7.14 -14.21 4.54
N HIS A 69 -7.64 -13.70 5.67
CA HIS A 69 -7.47 -14.37 6.96
C HIS A 69 -8.41 -15.56 7.06
N GLN A 70 -9.66 -15.43 6.58
CA GLN A 70 -10.59 -16.54 6.46
C GLN A 70 -10.02 -17.66 5.59
N MET A 71 -9.57 -17.32 4.37
CA MET A 71 -8.98 -18.30 3.44
C MET A 71 -7.76 -19.00 4.02
N ALA A 72 -6.87 -18.27 4.71
CA ALA A 72 -5.68 -18.87 5.31
C ALA A 72 -5.98 -19.82 6.48
N LEU A 73 -6.98 -19.47 7.30
CA LEU A 73 -7.45 -20.34 8.39
C LEU A 73 -8.19 -21.56 7.85
N GLU A 74 -9.04 -21.39 6.82
CA GLU A 74 -9.77 -22.48 6.18
C GLU A 74 -8.83 -23.47 5.49
N ALA A 75 -7.77 -22.96 4.84
CA ALA A 75 -6.74 -23.79 4.22
C ALA A 75 -5.79 -24.45 5.22
N GLY A 76 -5.70 -23.94 6.45
CA GLY A 76 -4.72 -24.40 7.44
C GLY A 76 -3.27 -24.20 7.01
N SER A 77 -2.99 -23.29 6.07
CA SER A 77 -1.66 -23.05 5.50
C SER A 77 -1.12 -21.67 5.89
N CYS A 78 0.19 -21.62 6.05
CA CYS A 78 0.98 -20.43 6.32
C CYS A 78 1.91 -20.08 5.15
N ASP A 79 1.66 -20.67 3.98
CA ASP A 79 2.37 -20.32 2.75
C ASP A 79 2.06 -18.87 2.36
N CYS A 80 3.05 -18.15 1.82
CA CYS A 80 2.88 -16.73 1.50
C CYS A 80 1.79 -16.46 0.46
N GLU A 81 1.51 -17.39 -0.45
CA GLU A 81 0.41 -17.27 -1.42
C GLU A 81 -0.96 -17.41 -0.76
N THR A 82 -1.05 -18.13 0.35
CA THR A 82 -2.28 -18.30 1.15
C THR A 82 -2.45 -17.14 2.12
N LEU A 83 -1.36 -16.69 2.74
CA LEU A 83 -1.38 -15.51 3.59
C LEU A 83 -1.70 -14.28 2.75
N TRP A 84 -0.91 -13.98 1.71
CA TRP A 84 -1.08 -12.85 0.78
C TRP A 84 -1.52 -13.31 -0.61
N PRO A 85 -2.79 -13.71 -0.78
CA PRO A 85 -3.34 -14.07 -2.09
C PRO A 85 -3.46 -12.85 -3.01
N ASP A 86 -3.71 -13.08 -4.30
CA ASP A 86 -3.97 -11.99 -5.23
C ASP A 86 -5.21 -11.17 -4.83
N TRP A 87 -5.20 -9.86 -5.10
CA TRP A 87 -6.32 -8.97 -4.78
C TRP A 87 -7.61 -9.30 -5.54
N SER A 88 -7.53 -10.10 -6.60
CA SER A 88 -8.70 -10.59 -7.33
C SER A 88 -9.71 -11.35 -6.45
N ILE A 89 -9.30 -11.87 -5.28
CA ILE A 89 -10.19 -12.62 -4.38
C ILE A 89 -11.36 -11.78 -3.85
N ILE A 90 -11.26 -10.44 -3.86
CA ILE A 90 -12.30 -9.56 -3.33
C ILE A 90 -13.08 -8.81 -4.40
N GLU A 91 -12.68 -8.84 -5.67
CA GLU A 91 -13.23 -7.92 -6.67
C GLU A 91 -14.71 -8.13 -6.92
N GLY A 92 -15.15 -9.39 -7.05
CA GLY A 92 -16.57 -9.70 -7.21
C GLY A 92 -17.39 -9.22 -6.02
N GLU A 93 -16.94 -9.52 -4.81
CA GLU A 93 -17.66 -9.10 -3.60
C GLU A 93 -17.64 -7.58 -3.39
N PHE A 94 -16.54 -6.91 -3.75
CA PHE A 94 -16.43 -5.47 -3.68
C PHE A 94 -17.47 -4.78 -4.60
N GLU A 95 -17.74 -5.37 -5.76
CA GLU A 95 -18.82 -4.94 -6.66
C GLU A 95 -20.21 -5.27 -6.09
N GLU A 96 -20.41 -6.48 -5.57
CA GLU A 96 -21.69 -6.94 -4.99
C GLU A 96 -22.12 -6.11 -3.77
N LEU A 97 -21.18 -5.73 -2.92
CA LEU A 97 -21.40 -4.81 -1.79
C LEU A 97 -21.68 -3.37 -2.23
N GLY A 98 -21.60 -3.09 -3.53
CA GLY A 98 -21.84 -1.77 -4.11
C GLY A 98 -20.72 -0.77 -3.84
N PHE A 99 -19.55 -1.22 -3.36
CA PHE A 99 -18.44 -0.32 -3.07
C PHE A 99 -17.87 0.30 -4.35
N ALA A 100 -17.90 -0.44 -5.47
CA ALA A 100 -17.53 0.10 -6.79
C ALA A 100 -18.58 1.05 -7.40
N ALA A 101 -19.80 1.12 -6.85
CA ALA A 101 -20.88 1.88 -7.47
C ALA A 101 -20.59 3.39 -7.45
N PRO A 102 -20.86 4.13 -8.55
CA PRO A 102 -20.71 5.60 -8.58
C PRO A 102 -21.58 6.34 -7.54
N THR A 103 -22.69 5.70 -7.17
CA THR A 103 -23.66 6.17 -6.15
C THR A 103 -23.33 5.67 -4.75
N GLY A 104 -22.32 4.80 -4.59
CA GLY A 104 -21.89 4.30 -3.29
C GLY A 104 -21.38 5.43 -2.40
N THR A 105 -21.66 5.30 -1.11
CA THR A 105 -21.26 6.23 -0.05
C THR A 105 -20.50 5.49 1.04
N ASP A 106 -19.72 6.24 1.82
CA ASP A 106 -19.01 5.74 2.99
C ASP A 106 -19.93 5.02 3.99
N SER A 107 -21.19 5.43 4.10
CA SER A 107 -22.19 4.76 4.93
C SER A 107 -22.39 3.27 4.62
N LEU A 108 -22.18 2.84 3.37
CA LEU A 108 -22.23 1.42 3.00
C LEU A 108 -21.08 0.66 3.65
N HIS A 109 -19.85 1.19 3.55
CA HIS A 109 -18.68 0.60 4.20
C HIS A 109 -18.80 0.64 5.72
N ILE A 110 -19.30 1.74 6.30
CA ILE A 110 -19.51 1.85 7.75
C ILE A 110 -20.50 0.78 8.24
N ALA A 111 -21.64 0.61 7.56
CA ALA A 111 -22.63 -0.38 7.94
C ALA A 111 -22.07 -1.80 7.82
N TRP A 112 -21.49 -2.14 6.67
CA TRP A 112 -20.91 -3.45 6.42
C TRP A 112 -19.76 -3.77 7.39
N SER A 113 -18.84 -2.83 7.62
CA SER A 113 -17.69 -3.08 8.50
C SER A 113 -18.09 -3.28 9.96
N ALA A 114 -19.14 -2.58 10.43
CA ALA A 114 -19.69 -2.77 11.76
C ALA A 114 -20.33 -4.16 11.96
N GLU A 115 -20.94 -4.71 10.92
CA GLU A 115 -21.63 -6.00 10.97
C GLU A 115 -20.71 -7.19 10.69
N GLU A 116 -19.86 -7.09 9.66
CA GLU A 116 -19.15 -8.23 9.08
C GLU A 116 -17.64 -8.24 9.39
N TYR A 117 -17.02 -7.06 9.59
CA TYR A 117 -15.57 -6.95 9.69
C TYR A 117 -15.07 -6.82 11.13
N PHE A 118 -15.46 -5.73 11.80
CA PHE A 118 -14.98 -5.40 13.14
C PHE A 118 -15.27 -6.49 14.19
N PRO A 119 -16.42 -7.20 14.16
CA PRO A 119 -16.69 -8.25 15.15
C PRO A 119 -15.73 -9.44 15.10
N VAL A 120 -15.10 -9.71 13.95
CA VAL A 120 -14.34 -10.95 13.74
C VAL A 120 -12.87 -10.75 13.45
N ILE A 121 -12.45 -9.59 12.94
CA ILE A 121 -11.10 -9.44 12.39
C ILE A 121 -9.98 -9.62 13.43
N SER A 122 -10.20 -9.21 14.69
CA SER A 122 -9.22 -9.41 15.75
C SER A 122 -9.00 -10.90 16.05
N ASP A 123 -10.09 -11.66 16.17
CA ASP A 123 -10.03 -13.11 16.42
C ASP A 123 -9.35 -13.84 15.26
N LEU A 124 -9.69 -13.49 14.01
CA LEU A 124 -9.06 -14.07 12.82
C LEU A 124 -7.54 -13.85 12.81
N ARG A 125 -7.09 -12.64 13.15
CA ARG A 125 -5.65 -12.32 13.25
C ARG A 125 -4.96 -13.11 14.35
N ASP A 126 -5.61 -13.26 15.51
CA ASP A 126 -5.06 -14.02 16.64
C ASP A 126 -4.97 -15.52 16.35
N ARG A 127 -6.01 -16.09 15.75
CA ARG A 127 -6.02 -17.50 15.34
C ARG A 127 -4.97 -17.78 14.27
N LEU A 128 -4.82 -16.89 13.28
CA LEU A 128 -3.81 -17.06 12.24
C LEU A 128 -2.40 -16.97 12.83
N ARG A 129 -2.19 -16.09 13.82
CA ARG A 129 -0.93 -16.01 14.56
C ARG A 129 -0.62 -17.33 15.27
N ILE A 130 -1.59 -17.92 15.96
CA ILE A 130 -1.41 -19.24 16.62
C ILE A 130 -1.05 -20.29 15.56
N GLN A 131 -1.83 -20.38 14.47
CA GLN A 131 -1.59 -21.35 13.40
C GLN A 131 -0.20 -21.22 12.78
N CYS A 132 0.29 -20.00 12.55
CA CYS A 132 1.53 -19.76 11.79
C CYS A 132 2.77 -19.46 12.62
N GLN A 133 2.64 -19.28 13.95
CA GLN A 133 3.79 -19.07 14.84
C GLN A 133 3.96 -20.17 15.89
N GLU A 134 2.91 -20.95 16.18
CA GLU A 134 2.98 -22.10 17.10
C GLU A 134 2.98 -23.44 16.35
N ALA A 135 3.09 -23.44 15.02
CA ALA A 135 3.45 -24.63 14.25
C ALA A 135 4.97 -24.90 14.43
N GLU A 136 5.32 -25.50 15.57
CA GLU A 136 6.62 -26.17 15.77
C GLU A 136 6.81 -27.35 14.80
#